data_AF-A0A7X4LJT3-F1
#
_entry.id   AF-A0A7X4LJT3-F1
#
_cell.length_a   1.000
_cell.length_b   1.000
_cell.length_c   1.000
_cell.angle_alpha   90.00
_cell.angle_beta   90.00
_cell.angle_gamma   90.00
#
_symmetry.space_group_name_H-M   'P 1'
#
loop_
_entity.id
_entity.type
_entity.pdbx_description
1 polymer ?
#
loop_
_entity_poly.entity_id
_entity_poly.type
_entity_poly.pdbx_seq_one_letter_code
_entity_poly.pdbx_strand_id
1 'polypeptide(L)'
;MEYLYDALSYLSDALYYIVSFFQTIGDFIIEAFTWFSYILMKMYIEFKISTVKVAYSVAQSLLGDYEVYAAIGEVFNELPDNLRYAATQLGVVQAIRIIVDAAGTAFILRIIGW
;
A
#
# COMPACT_ATOMS: atom_id res chain seq x y z
N MET A 1 -5.54 -61.89 28.02
CA MET A 1 -6.41 -61.01 27.21
C MET A 1 -5.97 -59.56 27.30
N GLU A 2 -5.68 -59.05 28.50
CA GLU A 2 -5.17 -57.69 28.73
C GLU A 2 -3.84 -57.39 28.00
N TYR A 3 -2.83 -58.25 28.12
CA TYR A 3 -1.57 -58.11 27.37
C TYR A 3 -1.70 -58.09 25.84
N LEU A 4 -2.69 -58.79 25.28
CA LEU A 4 -2.96 -58.76 23.84
C LEU A 4 -3.64 -57.45 23.43
N TYR A 5 -4.51 -56.92 24.29
CA TYR A 5 -5.16 -55.64 24.09
C TYR A 5 -4.16 -54.48 24.18
N ASP A 6 -3.24 -54.53 25.14
CA ASP A 6 -2.18 -53.54 25.30
C ASP A 6 -1.14 -53.59 24.17
N ALA A 7 -0.83 -54.78 23.67
CA ALA A 7 0.06 -54.92 22.51
C ALA A 7 -0.60 -54.39 21.22
N LEU A 8 -1.91 -54.59 21.05
CA LEU A 8 -2.66 -54.08 19.91
C LEU A 8 -2.89 -52.56 19.99
N SER A 9 -3.11 -52.01 21.19
CA SER A 9 -3.22 -50.56 21.38
C SER A 9 -1.90 -49.86 21.12
N TYR A 10 -0.79 -50.39 21.61
CA TYR A 10 0.55 -49.85 21.33
C TYR A 10 0.87 -49.85 19.83
N LEU A 11 0.49 -50.91 19.11
CA LEU A 11 0.66 -50.97 17.66
C LEU A 11 -0.23 -49.96 16.93
N SER A 12 -1.49 -49.82 17.37
CA SER A 12 -2.44 -48.83 16.82
C SER A 12 -1.93 -47.41 17.02
N ASP A 13 -1.45 -47.09 18.21
CA ASP A 13 -0.92 -45.77 18.55
C ASP A 13 0.34 -45.46 17.74
N ALA A 14 1.26 -46.42 17.60
CA ALA A 14 2.45 -46.26 16.77
C ALA A 14 2.11 -45.95 15.30
N LEU A 15 1.12 -46.64 14.72
CA LEU A 15 0.64 -46.36 13.36
C LEU A 15 -0.03 -45.00 13.25
N TYR A 16 -0.81 -44.60 14.26
CA TYR A 16 -1.44 -43.28 14.32
C TYR A 16 -0.39 -42.14 14.37
N TYR A 17 0.67 -42.28 15.17
CA TYR A 17 1.74 -41.29 15.23
C TYR A 17 2.49 -41.15 13.90
N ILE A 18 2.74 -42.26 13.20
CA ILE A 18 3.41 -42.22 11.89
C ILE A 18 2.54 -41.50 10.86
N VAL A 19 1.26 -41.84 10.77
CA VAL A 19 0.34 -41.20 9.81
C VAL A 19 0.13 -39.72 10.13
N SER A 20 -0.07 -39.37 11.40
CA SER A 20 -0.27 -37.98 11.83
C SER A 20 0.99 -37.14 11.61
N PHE A 21 2.20 -37.68 11.80
CA PHE A 21 3.45 -36.98 11.49
C PHE A 21 3.53 -36.55 10.02
N PHE A 22 3.19 -37.42 9.08
CA PHE A 22 3.18 -37.06 7.66
C PHE A 22 2.08 -36.04 7.30
N GLN A 23 0.93 -36.10 7.97
CA GLN A 23 -0.14 -35.11 7.80
C GLN A 23 0.27 -33.73 8.31
N THR A 24 0.86 -33.66 9.51
CA THR A 24 1.31 -32.40 10.11
C THR A 24 2.38 -31.69 9.28
N ILE A 25 3.27 -32.43 8.61
CA ILE A 25 4.24 -31.83 7.67
C ILE A 25 3.51 -31.17 6.49
N GLY A 26 2.49 -31.84 5.94
CA GLY A 26 1.67 -31.27 4.86
C GLY A 26 0.97 -29.98 5.29
N ASP A 27 0.35 -30.00 6.46
CA ASP A 27 -0.34 -28.84 7.04
C ASP A 27 0.63 -27.67 7.29
N PHE A 28 1.83 -27.96 7.82
CA PHE A 28 2.87 -26.96 8.05
C PHE A 28 3.32 -26.27 6.77
N ILE A 29 3.45 -27.01 5.65
CA ILE A 29 3.82 -26.44 4.35
C ILE A 29 2.72 -25.48 3.85
N ILE A 30 1.45 -25.87 4.00
CA ILE A 30 0.31 -25.03 3.59
C ILE A 30 0.26 -23.75 4.44
N GLU A 31 0.46 -23.88 5.75
CA GLU A 31 0.48 -22.73 6.66
C GLU A 31 1.67 -21.79 6.37
N ALA A 32 2.86 -22.35 6.12
CA ALA A 32 4.03 -21.57 5.72
C ALA A 32 3.81 -20.82 4.40
N PHE A 33 3.18 -21.45 3.40
CA PHE A 33 2.82 -20.80 2.14
C PHE A 33 1.78 -19.70 2.34
N THR A 34 0.80 -19.94 3.21
CA THR A 34 -0.21 -18.94 3.58
C THR A 34 0.44 -17.72 4.22
N TRP A 35 1.34 -17.92 5.18
CA TRP A 35 2.09 -16.84 5.81
C TRP A 35 2.98 -16.08 4.82
N PHE A 36 3.66 -16.79 3.93
CA PHE A 36 4.50 -16.19 2.90
C PHE A 36 3.69 -15.33 1.93
N SER A 37 2.56 -15.84 1.43
CA SER A 37 1.67 -15.09 0.55
C SER A 37 1.11 -13.83 1.23
N TYR A 38 0.81 -13.89 2.53
CA TYR A 38 0.38 -12.73 3.31
C TYR A 38 1.47 -11.63 3.35
N ILE A 39 2.73 -12.01 3.53
CA ILE A 39 3.84 -11.04 3.52
C ILE A 39 4.05 -10.45 2.12
N LEU A 40 3.98 -11.27 1.07
CA LEU A 40 4.05 -10.78 -0.30
C LEU A 40 2.96 -9.75 -0.60
N MET A 41 1.72 -10.01 -0.16
CA MET A 41 0.61 -9.08 -0.32
C MET A 41 0.83 -7.77 0.43
N LYS A 42 1.37 -7.82 1.66
CA LYS A 42 1.78 -6.62 2.39
C LYS A 42 2.81 -5.80 1.62
N MET A 43 3.88 -6.43 1.18
CA MET A 43 4.93 -5.76 0.41
C MET A 43 4.40 -5.18 -0.90
N TYR A 44 3.48 -5.87 -1.59
CA TYR A 44 2.86 -5.35 -2.81
C TYR A 44 2.06 -4.08 -2.56
N ILE A 45 1.28 -4.04 -1.47
CA ILE A 45 0.52 -2.83 -1.09
C ILE A 45 1.47 -1.69 -0.72
N GLU A 46 2.50 -1.97 0.09
CA GLU A 46 3.52 -0.96 0.46
C GLU A 46 4.23 -0.41 -0.78
N PHE A 47 4.57 -1.27 -1.74
CA PHE A 47 5.17 -0.85 -3.00
C PHE A 47 4.24 0.08 -3.79
N LYS A 48 2.96 -0.28 -3.93
CA LYS A 48 1.95 0.56 -4.59
C LYS A 48 1.80 1.93 -3.92
N ILE A 49 1.81 1.99 -2.59
CA ILE A 49 1.77 3.26 -1.84
C ILE A 49 3.06 4.07 -2.08
N SER A 50 4.22 3.42 -2.09
CA SER A 50 5.50 4.06 -2.38
C SER A 50 5.52 4.68 -3.79
N THR A 51 4.98 3.98 -4.79
CA THR A 51 4.84 4.50 -6.16
C THR A 51 4.02 5.80 -6.20
N VAL A 52 2.95 5.90 -5.41
CA VAL A 52 2.15 7.15 -5.32
C VAL A 52 2.98 8.30 -4.73
N LYS A 53 3.78 8.04 -3.69
CA LYS A 53 4.66 9.05 -3.10
C LYS A 53 5.73 9.53 -4.09
N VAL A 54 6.31 8.60 -4.85
CA VAL A 54 7.28 8.93 -5.90
C VAL A 54 6.61 9.76 -7.00
N ALA A 55 5.43 9.35 -7.48
CA ALA A 55 4.70 10.09 -8.49
C ALA A 55 4.36 11.51 -8.04
N TYR A 56 3.99 11.69 -6.76
CA TYR A 56 3.78 13.01 -6.16
C TYR A 56 5.04 13.87 -6.16
N SER A 57 6.18 13.30 -5.74
CA SER A 57 7.46 14.02 -5.74
C SER A 57 7.85 14.46 -7.15
N VAL A 58 7.69 13.59 -8.15
CA VAL A 58 7.99 13.94 -9.55
C VAL A 58 7.01 15.01 -10.06
N ALA A 59 5.73 14.94 -9.68
CA ALA A 59 4.74 15.95 -10.05
C ALA A 59 5.13 17.33 -9.52
N GLN A 60 5.51 17.42 -8.24
CA GLN A 60 5.93 18.69 -7.65
C GLN A 60 7.20 19.25 -8.29
N SER A 61 8.19 18.40 -8.58
CA SER A 61 9.39 18.83 -9.31
C SER A 61 9.03 19.38 -10.68
N LEU A 62 8.19 18.67 -11.44
CA LEU A 62 7.76 19.08 -12.77
C LEU A 62 6.97 20.39 -12.75
N LEU A 63 5.98 20.51 -11.83
CA LEU A 63 5.19 21.73 -11.66
C LEU A 63 6.03 22.93 -11.19
N GLY A 64 7.09 22.66 -10.42
CA GLY A 64 8.10 23.65 -10.04
C GLY A 64 8.91 24.15 -11.24
N ASP A 65 9.40 23.23 -12.09
CA ASP A 65 10.19 23.55 -13.28
C ASP A 65 9.39 24.36 -14.32
N TYR A 66 8.08 24.13 -14.43
CA TYR A 66 7.19 24.88 -15.31
C TYR A 66 6.65 26.18 -14.68
N GLU A 67 7.15 26.59 -13.51
CA GLU A 67 6.73 27.80 -12.79
C GLU A 67 5.21 27.93 -12.57
N VAL A 68 4.50 26.79 -12.51
CA VAL A 68 3.03 26.79 -12.37
C VAL A 68 2.59 27.48 -11.07
N TYR A 69 3.41 27.36 -10.02
CA TYR A 69 3.17 28.05 -8.74
C TYR A 69 3.38 29.56 -8.81
N ALA A 70 4.25 30.04 -9.70
CA ALA A 70 4.45 31.47 -9.95
C ALA A 70 3.27 32.05 -10.72
N ALA A 71 2.81 31.37 -11.77
CA ALA A 71 1.62 31.76 -12.53
C ALA A 71 0.36 31.84 -11.64
N ILE A 72 0.16 30.87 -10.72
CA ILE A 72 -0.93 30.93 -9.74
C ILE A 72 -0.78 32.16 -8.83
N GLY A 73 0.44 32.51 -8.44
CA GLY A 73 0.73 33.68 -7.61
C GLY A 73 0.45 35.00 -8.33
N GLU A 74 0.81 35.11 -9.61
CA GLU A 74 0.56 36.29 -10.44
C GLU A 74 -0.94 36.54 -10.62
N VAL A 75 -1.70 35.52 -11.01
CA VAL A 75 -3.17 35.62 -11.14
C VAL A 75 -3.82 35.97 -9.80
N PHE A 76 -3.28 35.48 -8.69
CA PHE A 76 -3.79 35.81 -7.37
C PHE A 76 -3.46 37.25 -6.95
N ASN A 77 -2.36 37.80 -7.43
CA ASN A 77 -1.98 39.19 -7.19
C ASN A 77 -2.76 40.18 -8.04
N GLU A 78 -3.30 39.75 -9.18
CA GLU A 78 -4.23 40.52 -10.02
C GLU A 78 -5.64 40.66 -9.40
N LEU A 79 -5.97 39.88 -8.36
CA LEU A 79 -7.26 40.00 -7.68
C LEU A 79 -7.35 41.33 -6.90
N PRO A 80 -8.54 41.96 -6.86
CA PRO A 80 -8.79 43.13 -6.02
C PRO A 80 -8.46 42.86 -4.54
N ASP A 81 -7.89 43.83 -3.84
CA ASP A 81 -7.36 43.67 -2.48
C ASP A 81 -8.34 42.99 -1.48
N ASN A 82 -9.63 43.33 -1.55
CA ASN A 82 -10.67 42.75 -0.71
C ASN A 82 -10.87 41.25 -0.98
N LEU A 83 -10.84 40.85 -2.25
CA LEU A 83 -10.97 39.46 -2.68
C LEU A 83 -9.70 38.67 -2.38
N ARG A 84 -8.52 39.26 -2.58
CA ARG A 84 -7.24 38.64 -2.24
C ARG A 84 -7.13 38.37 -0.73
N TYR A 85 -7.55 39.32 0.10
CA TYR A 85 -7.57 39.15 1.56
C TYR A 85 -8.52 38.02 1.98
N ALA A 86 -9.76 38.01 1.47
CA ALA A 86 -10.73 36.96 1.77
C ALA A 86 -10.26 35.58 1.27
N ALA A 87 -9.69 35.51 0.07
CA ALA A 87 -9.20 34.26 -0.51
C ALA A 87 -7.94 33.73 0.20
N THR A 88 -7.12 34.62 0.78
CA THR A 88 -5.98 34.22 1.64
C THR A 88 -6.48 33.65 2.96
N GLN A 89 -7.47 34.29 3.59
CA GLN A 89 -8.09 33.81 4.84
C GLN A 89 -8.81 32.47 4.66
N LEU A 90 -9.45 32.26 3.52
CA LEU A 90 -10.13 31.01 3.17
C LEU A 90 -9.18 29.91 2.68
N GLY A 91 -7.88 30.19 2.52
CA GLY A 91 -6.89 29.21 2.06
C GLY A 91 -7.06 28.80 0.58
N VAL A 92 -7.73 29.61 -0.23
CA VAL A 92 -8.06 29.29 -1.64
C VAL A 92 -6.79 29.03 -2.46
N VAL A 93 -5.73 29.80 -2.22
CA VAL A 93 -4.43 29.60 -2.89
C VAL A 93 -3.84 28.21 -2.59
N GLN A 94 -3.92 27.78 -1.33
CA GLN A 94 -3.41 26.48 -0.91
C GLN A 94 -4.27 25.35 -1.50
N ALA A 95 -5.60 25.53 -1.53
CA ALA A 95 -6.52 24.57 -2.15
C ALA A 95 -6.25 24.39 -3.65
N ILE A 96 -6.03 25.48 -4.40
CA ILE A 96 -5.70 25.42 -5.82
C ILE A 96 -4.38 24.67 -6.03
N ARG A 97 -3.36 24.94 -5.22
CA ARG A 97 -2.08 24.22 -5.29
C ARG A 97 -2.24 22.72 -5.05
N ILE A 98 -3.03 22.31 -4.06
CA ILE A 98 -3.30 20.90 -3.79
C ILE A 98 -4.00 20.22 -4.98
N ILE A 99 -4.96 20.90 -5.61
CA ILE A 99 -5.66 20.37 -6.79
C ILE A 99 -4.69 20.19 -7.97
N VAL A 100 -3.80 21.16 -8.20
CA VAL A 100 -2.80 21.10 -9.27
C VAL A 100 -1.78 19.99 -8.99
N ASP A 101 -1.30 19.85 -7.76
CA ASP A 101 -0.43 18.75 -7.34
C ASP A 101 -1.11 17.38 -7.53
N ALA A 102 -2.39 17.27 -7.19
CA ALA A 102 -3.17 16.05 -7.36
C ALA A 102 -3.37 15.70 -8.85
N ALA A 103 -3.65 16.70 -9.69
CA ALA A 103 -3.77 16.53 -11.14
C ALA A 103 -2.44 16.10 -11.78
N GLY A 104 -1.32 16.72 -11.38
CA GLY A 104 0.02 16.34 -11.82
C GLY A 104 0.39 14.93 -11.39
N THR A 105 0.08 14.56 -10.15
CA THR A 105 0.33 13.22 -9.61
C THR A 105 -0.49 12.16 -10.36
N ALA A 106 -1.77 12.42 -10.61
CA ALA A 106 -2.64 11.52 -11.37
C ALA A 106 -2.14 11.31 -12.81
N PHE A 107 -1.64 12.37 -13.46
CA PHE A 107 -1.04 12.29 -14.78
C PHE A 107 0.20 11.40 -14.79
N ILE A 108 1.10 11.58 -13.83
CA ILE A 108 2.32 10.76 -13.71
C ILE A 108 2.00 9.31 -13.38
N LEU A 109 1.05 9.06 -12.48
CA LEU A 109 0.58 7.70 -12.18
C LEU A 109 0.06 6.99 -13.42
N ARG A 110 -0.68 7.70 -14.28
CA ARG A 110 -1.16 7.15 -15.56
C ARG A 110 -0.03 6.82 -16.53
N ILE A 111 1.05 7.62 -16.56
CA ILE A 111 2.24 7.34 -17.38
C ILE A 111 3.00 6.11 -16.86
N ILE A 112 3.09 5.97 -15.53
CA ILE A 112 3.76 4.83 -14.86
C ILE A 112 2.97 3.51 -15.05
N GLY A 113 1.76 3.57 -15.62
CA GLY A 113 0.92 2.40 -15.87
C GLY A 113 0.25 1.88 -14.59
N TRP A 114 -0.07 2.80 -13.68
CA TRP A 114 -0.74 2.48 -12.42
C TRP A 114 -2.21 2.09 -12.63
#